data_AF-A0A6M2D7G7-F1
#
_entry.id   AF-A0A6M2D7G7-F1
#
_cell.length_a   1.000
_cell.length_b   1.000
_cell.length_c   1.000
_cell.angle_alpha   90.00
_cell.angle_beta   90.00
_cell.angle_gamma   90.00
#
_symmetry.space_group_name_H-M   'P 1'
#
loop_
_entity.id
_entity.type
_entity.pdbx_description
1 polymer ?
#
loop_
_entity_poly.entity_id
_entity_poly.type
_entity_poly.pdbx_seq_one_letter_code
_entity_poly.pdbx_strand_id
1 'polypeptide(L)'
;QTYPPLPDIFLDNVPHIPWAFAMCEFTGLVLFIVWVSILVCHRHRFILLRRMFSLFGSVFLLRCITMLITSLSVPGKHLQCKARHVGDFSEKIAQAFVIWQGGGMLIQGVRTCGDYMFSGHTTVLTLLNFFITEYTPRSYYFLHTTSWVLNLFGIFFILSAHEHYSIDVFIAFYISTRLFLYYHTLANNRALMQMDSKRTRIWFPLFYFFESGVDGIVPNEYDSPLSLLKWFKRKAANIAVKFKFTKTL
;
A
#
# COMPACT_ATOMS: atom_id res chain seq x y z
N GLN A 1 -10.91 30.50 5.09
CA GLN A 1 -10.71 30.65 6.55
C GLN A 1 -9.90 29.45 7.03
N THR A 2 -8.83 29.67 7.81
CA THR A 2 -8.04 28.59 8.41
C THR A 2 -8.60 28.29 9.79
N TYR A 3 -9.17 27.10 9.98
CA TYR A 3 -9.58 26.63 11.30
C TYR A 3 -8.34 26.24 12.12
N PRO A 4 -8.36 26.43 13.45
CA PRO A 4 -7.28 25.95 14.31
C PRO A 4 -7.14 24.42 14.19
N PRO A 5 -5.95 23.86 14.50
CA PRO A 5 -5.77 22.41 14.55
C PRO A 5 -6.67 21.80 15.63
N LEU A 6 -7.14 20.58 15.40
CA LEU A 6 -7.92 19.85 16.39
C LEU A 6 -7.03 19.45 17.58
N PRO A 7 -7.58 19.39 18.80
CA PRO A 7 -6.84 18.90 19.95
C PRO A 7 -6.46 17.44 19.74
N ASP A 8 -5.18 17.12 19.92
CA ASP A 8 -4.65 15.77 19.75
C ASP A 8 -3.66 15.46 20.87
N ILE A 9 -4.02 14.49 21.69
CA ILE A 9 -3.27 14.10 22.89
C ILE A 9 -1.82 13.77 22.54
N PHE A 10 -1.55 13.12 21.41
CA PHE A 10 -0.17 12.76 21.07
C PHE A 10 0.63 13.99 20.64
N LEU A 11 0.07 14.82 19.74
CA LEU A 11 0.76 16.01 19.24
C LEU A 11 0.97 17.07 20.32
N ASP A 12 0.08 17.13 21.33
CA ASP A 12 0.19 18.06 22.45
C ASP A 12 1.28 17.64 23.45
N ASN A 13 1.63 16.34 23.52
CA ASN A 13 2.57 15.79 24.51
C ASN A 13 3.97 15.47 23.94
N VAL A 14 4.11 15.36 22.61
CA VAL A 14 5.38 14.99 21.96
C VAL A 14 5.92 16.19 21.17
N PRO A 15 7.22 16.54 21.31
CA PRO A 15 7.80 17.61 20.50
C PRO A 15 7.96 17.16 19.04
N HIS A 16 7.71 18.08 18.12
CA HIS A 16 7.89 17.84 16.68
C HIS A 16 9.34 17.52 16.32
N ILE A 17 9.54 16.44 15.56
CA ILE A 17 10.85 16.01 15.06
C ILE A 17 10.87 16.14 13.52
N PRO A 18 11.65 17.07 12.95
CA PRO A 18 11.57 17.41 11.52
C PRO A 18 12.12 16.30 10.59
N TRP A 19 13.03 15.45 11.08
CA TRP A 19 13.60 14.35 10.32
C TRP A 19 12.77 13.05 10.42
N ALA A 20 11.79 12.99 11.33
CA ALA A 20 11.05 11.76 11.59
C ALA A 20 10.28 11.30 10.34
N PHE A 21 9.68 12.22 9.58
CA PHE A 21 8.94 11.87 8.37
C PHE A 21 9.82 11.18 7.32
N ALA A 22 11.04 11.69 7.11
CA ALA A 22 12.00 11.06 6.19
C ALA A 22 12.38 9.64 6.63
N MET A 23 12.49 9.40 7.94
CA MET A 23 12.74 8.06 8.48
C MET A 23 11.56 7.13 8.30
N CYS A 24 10.32 7.62 8.42
CA CYS A 24 9.12 6.84 8.06
C CYS A 24 9.15 6.40 6.60
N GLU A 25 9.47 7.32 5.68
CA GLU A 25 9.55 6.96 4.26
C GLU A 25 10.67 5.97 3.98
N PHE A 26 11.81 6.13 4.65
CA PHE A 26 12.91 5.17 4.58
C PHE A 26 12.49 3.77 5.09
N THR A 27 11.80 3.67 6.23
CA THR A 27 11.32 2.36 6.73
C THR A 27 10.29 1.74 5.78
N GLY A 28 9.41 2.57 5.17
CA GLY A 28 8.48 2.13 4.13
C GLY A 28 9.17 1.59 2.89
N LEU A 29 10.22 2.26 2.40
CA LEU A 29 11.04 1.80 1.28
C LEU A 29 11.75 0.48 1.59
N VAL A 30 12.29 0.32 2.81
CA VAL A 30 12.91 -0.94 3.24
C VAL A 30 11.90 -2.09 3.21
N LEU A 31 10.71 -1.91 3.81
CA LEU A 31 9.64 -2.91 3.78
C LEU A 31 9.19 -3.22 2.35
N PHE A 32 9.11 -2.21 1.48
CA PHE A 32 8.75 -2.39 0.09
C PHE A 32 9.79 -3.23 -0.67
N ILE A 33 11.09 -2.97 -0.47
CA ILE A 33 12.18 -3.75 -1.08
C ILE A 33 12.14 -5.22 -0.60
N VAL A 34 11.92 -5.43 0.69
CA VAL A 34 11.76 -6.77 1.27
C VAL A 34 10.57 -7.49 0.63
N TRP A 35 9.42 -6.83 0.53
CA TRP A 35 8.23 -7.38 -0.11
C TRP A 35 8.45 -7.71 -1.59
N VAL A 36 9.05 -6.80 -2.37
CA VAL A 36 9.38 -7.05 -3.78
C VAL A 36 10.30 -8.25 -3.92
N SER A 37 11.28 -8.40 -3.02
CA SER A 37 12.19 -9.55 -3.00
C SER A 37 11.44 -10.87 -2.78
N ILE A 38 10.51 -10.91 -1.81
CA ILE A 38 9.63 -12.05 -1.56
C ILE A 38 8.77 -12.35 -2.79
N LEU A 39 8.11 -11.33 -3.33
CA LEU A 39 7.22 -11.45 -4.49
C LEU A 39 7.96 -12.01 -5.71
N VAL A 40 9.19 -11.59 -5.96
CA VAL A 40 10.01 -12.03 -7.10
C VAL A 40 10.42 -13.49 -6.94
N CYS A 41 10.75 -13.93 -5.72
CA CYS A 41 11.15 -15.31 -5.42
C CYS A 41 9.96 -16.27 -5.24
N HIS A 42 8.75 -15.77 -4.99
CA HIS A 42 7.58 -16.61 -4.75
C HIS A 42 7.06 -17.26 -6.04
N ARG A 43 6.81 -18.57 -6.01
CA ARG A 43 6.33 -19.34 -7.17
C ARG A 43 4.99 -18.80 -7.69
N HIS A 44 4.08 -18.47 -6.77
CA HIS A 44 2.74 -17.95 -7.05
C HIS A 44 2.65 -16.41 -7.16
N ARG A 45 3.73 -15.71 -7.54
CA ARG A 45 3.81 -14.24 -7.58
C ARG A 45 2.64 -13.50 -8.23
N PHE A 46 2.03 -14.05 -9.29
CA PHE A 46 0.88 -13.40 -9.94
C PHE A 46 -0.39 -13.43 -9.07
N ILE A 47 -0.55 -14.45 -8.23
CA ILE A 47 -1.65 -14.52 -7.26
C ILE A 47 -1.43 -13.45 -6.19
N LEU A 48 -0.23 -13.40 -5.60
CA LEU A 48 0.15 -12.41 -4.60
C LEU A 48 -0.01 -10.98 -5.13
N LEU A 49 0.43 -10.72 -6.37
CA LEU A 49 0.31 -9.41 -7.01
C LEU A 49 -1.15 -8.98 -7.20
N ARG A 50 -2.04 -9.89 -7.62
CA ARG A 50 -3.48 -9.61 -7.72
C ARG A 50 -4.08 -9.27 -6.36
N ARG A 51 -3.76 -10.06 -5.32
CA ARG A 51 -4.23 -9.82 -3.94
C ARG A 51 -3.72 -8.48 -3.41
N MET A 52 -2.46 -8.14 -3.69
CA MET A 52 -1.87 -6.84 -3.37
C MET A 52 -2.62 -5.70 -4.04
N PHE A 53 -2.82 -5.73 -5.36
CA PHE A 53 -3.55 -4.66 -6.04
C PHE A 53 -5.01 -4.55 -5.62
N SER A 54 -5.67 -5.67 -5.32
CA SER A 54 -7.05 -5.66 -4.80
C SER A 54 -7.15 -4.97 -3.43
N LEU A 55 -6.25 -5.31 -2.51
CA LEU A 55 -6.22 -4.75 -1.15
C LEU A 55 -5.77 -3.28 -1.15
N PHE A 56 -4.62 -2.96 -1.76
CA PHE A 56 -4.15 -1.59 -1.88
C PHE A 56 -5.17 -0.72 -2.62
N GLY A 57 -5.68 -1.20 -3.76
CA GLY A 57 -6.68 -0.45 -4.55
C GLY A 57 -7.94 -0.15 -3.76
N SER A 58 -8.49 -1.11 -3.01
CA SER A 58 -9.69 -0.90 -2.21
C SER A 58 -9.47 0.12 -1.08
N VAL A 59 -8.35 0.03 -0.37
CA VAL A 59 -8.03 0.95 0.73
C VAL A 59 -7.76 2.37 0.22
N PHE A 60 -6.99 2.51 -0.85
CA PHE A 60 -6.69 3.81 -1.45
C PHE A 60 -7.90 4.43 -2.16
N LEU A 61 -8.83 3.63 -2.71
CA LEU A 61 -10.09 4.15 -3.23
C LEU A 61 -10.96 4.72 -2.11
N LEU A 62 -11.06 4.01 -0.97
CA LEU A 62 -11.74 4.53 0.22
C LEU A 62 -11.11 5.84 0.68
N ARG A 63 -9.76 5.92 0.69
CA ARG A 63 -9.02 7.15 0.99
C ARG A 63 -9.44 8.32 0.08
N CYS A 64 -9.52 8.08 -1.23
CA CYS A 64 -9.98 9.11 -2.19
C CYS A 64 -11.39 9.59 -1.87
N ILE A 65 -12.33 8.67 -1.62
CA ILE A 65 -13.72 9.02 -1.27
C ILE A 65 -13.77 9.83 0.03
N THR A 66 -13.01 9.43 1.05
CA THR A 66 -12.98 10.15 2.34
C THR A 66 -12.49 11.58 2.22
N MET A 67 -11.45 11.82 1.41
CA MET A 67 -10.93 13.17 1.16
C MET A 67 -11.91 14.05 0.38
N LEU A 68 -12.69 13.46 -0.52
CA LEU A 68 -13.74 14.16 -1.25
C LEU A 68 -14.88 14.59 -0.32
N ILE A 69 -15.24 13.74 0.65
CA ILE A 69 -16.32 14.03 1.59
C ILE A 69 -15.88 15.03 2.65
N THR A 70 -14.67 14.89 3.19
CA THR A 70 -14.18 15.72 4.30
C THR A 70 -12.69 16.00 4.16
N SER A 71 -12.34 17.28 4.14
CA SER A 71 -10.95 17.74 4.26
C SER A 71 -10.75 18.35 5.65
N LEU A 72 -9.80 17.80 6.41
CA LEU A 72 -9.48 18.26 7.76
C LEU A 72 -8.44 19.39 7.73
N SER A 73 -8.43 20.21 8.77
CA SER A 73 -7.45 21.28 8.95
C SER A 73 -6.05 20.71 9.20
N VAL A 74 -5.03 21.46 8.76
CA VAL A 74 -3.63 21.05 8.89
C VAL A 74 -3.23 20.92 10.37
N PRO A 75 -2.59 19.80 10.78
CA PRO A 75 -2.24 19.55 12.18
C PRO A 75 -1.14 20.45 12.73
N GLY A 76 -0.20 20.89 11.88
CA GLY A 76 0.97 21.67 12.30
C GLY A 76 1.13 23.02 11.59
N LYS A 77 1.62 24.03 12.33
CA LYS A 77 1.96 25.36 11.77
C LYS A 77 3.21 25.33 10.86
N HIS A 78 4.02 24.26 10.94
CA HIS A 78 5.23 24.08 10.12
C HIS A 78 4.92 23.74 8.66
N LEU A 79 3.72 23.24 8.38
CA LEU A 79 3.25 23.02 7.02
C LEU A 79 2.70 24.32 6.41
N GLN A 80 3.52 24.99 5.61
CA GLN A 80 3.07 26.13 4.80
C GLN A 80 2.30 25.65 3.56
N CYS A 81 1.03 25.30 3.75
CA CYS A 81 0.13 24.93 2.68
C CYS A 81 -0.36 26.17 1.92
N LYS A 82 0.06 26.32 0.65
CA LYS A 82 -0.48 27.33 -0.26
C LYS A 82 -1.60 26.74 -1.10
N ALA A 83 -2.66 27.52 -1.32
CA ALA A 83 -3.72 27.13 -2.25
C ALA A 83 -3.12 26.91 -3.65
N ARG A 84 -3.47 25.79 -4.28
CA ARG A 84 -2.93 25.42 -5.58
C ARG A 84 -3.48 26.35 -6.65
N HIS A 85 -2.63 26.80 -7.57
CA HIS A 85 -3.06 27.65 -8.69
C HIS A 85 -4.09 26.89 -9.55
N VAL A 86 -5.20 27.56 -9.90
CA VAL A 86 -6.22 27.00 -10.79
C VAL A 86 -5.71 27.12 -12.22
N GLY A 87 -4.85 26.18 -12.61
CA GLY A 87 -4.35 26.04 -13.98
C GLY A 87 -5.33 25.30 -14.90
N ASP A 88 -5.01 25.32 -16.20
CA ASP A 88 -5.74 24.58 -17.23
C ASP A 88 -5.71 23.06 -16.99
N PHE A 89 -6.59 22.32 -17.67
CA PHE A 89 -6.70 20.86 -17.51
C PHE A 89 -5.37 20.13 -17.82
N SER A 90 -4.60 20.61 -18.80
CA SER A 90 -3.28 20.08 -19.15
C SER A 90 -2.26 20.24 -18.01
N GLU A 91 -2.25 21.40 -17.35
CA GLU A 91 -1.37 21.68 -16.21
C GLU A 91 -1.74 20.82 -15.00
N LYS A 92 -3.05 20.60 -14.77
CA LYS A 92 -3.53 19.68 -13.72
C LYS A 92 -3.06 18.25 -13.96
N ILE A 93 -3.14 17.76 -15.21
CA ILE A 93 -2.65 16.41 -15.56
C ILE A 93 -1.13 16.34 -15.42
N ALA A 94 -0.38 17.31 -15.92
CA ALA A 94 1.08 17.33 -15.82
C ALA A 94 1.53 17.30 -14.35
N GLN A 95 0.86 18.08 -13.50
CA GLN A 95 1.12 18.09 -12.07
C GLN A 95 0.71 16.79 -11.37
N ALA A 96 -0.41 16.18 -11.75
CA ALA A 96 -0.81 14.87 -11.24
C ALA A 96 0.22 13.79 -11.62
N PHE A 97 0.78 13.88 -12.83
CA PHE A 97 1.84 12.99 -13.28
C PHE A 97 3.13 13.14 -12.47
N VAL A 98 3.55 14.37 -12.14
CA VAL A 98 4.71 14.62 -11.27
C VAL A 98 4.50 14.02 -9.88
N ILE A 99 3.31 14.18 -9.29
CA ILE A 99 2.97 13.60 -7.98
C ILE A 99 2.99 12.07 -8.05
N TRP A 100 2.43 11.51 -9.12
CA TRP A 100 2.38 10.07 -9.33
C TRP A 100 3.78 9.46 -9.54
N GLN A 101 4.65 10.13 -10.31
CA GLN A 101 6.05 9.72 -10.46
C GLN A 101 6.84 9.79 -9.14
N GLY A 102 6.51 10.76 -8.29
CA GLY A 102 7.08 10.92 -6.96
C GLY A 102 6.46 10.00 -5.90
N GLY A 103 5.55 9.09 -6.26
CA GLY A 103 4.91 8.14 -5.33
C GLY A 103 4.16 8.78 -4.16
N GLY A 104 3.93 10.10 -4.19
CA GLY A 104 3.43 10.87 -3.04
C GLY A 104 4.42 11.03 -1.88
N MET A 105 5.72 10.80 -2.08
CA MET A 105 6.74 10.88 -1.04
C MET A 105 7.37 12.28 -0.92
N LEU A 106 7.57 12.73 0.31
CA LEU A 106 8.26 13.96 0.69
C LEU A 106 9.75 13.93 0.30
N ILE A 107 10.43 12.78 0.39
CA ILE A 107 11.82 12.60 -0.08
C ILE A 107 11.97 12.96 -1.56
N GLN A 108 10.93 12.75 -2.38
CA GLN A 108 10.93 13.12 -3.80
C GLN A 108 10.45 14.57 -4.03
N GLY A 109 10.32 15.37 -2.96
CA GLY A 109 9.95 16.77 -3.00
C GLY A 109 8.46 17.04 -3.16
N VAL A 110 7.61 16.01 -3.08
CA VAL A 110 6.16 16.16 -3.22
C VAL A 110 5.56 16.50 -1.85
N ARG A 111 5.07 17.74 -1.71
CA ARG A 111 4.30 18.18 -0.53
C ARG A 111 2.83 18.29 -0.90
N THR A 112 2.02 17.37 -0.41
CA THR A 112 0.56 17.43 -0.51
C THR A 112 -0.02 17.95 0.81
N CYS A 113 -1.02 18.82 0.72
CA CYS A 113 -1.75 19.34 1.86
C CYS A 113 -3.23 19.00 1.70
N GLY A 114 -3.88 18.59 2.80
CA GLY A 114 -5.33 18.34 2.85
C GLY A 114 -5.72 16.87 2.95
N ASP A 115 -4.77 15.95 3.14
CA ASP A 115 -4.97 14.51 3.19
C ASP A 115 -4.95 13.91 4.61
N TYR A 116 -5.55 14.62 5.58
CA TYR A 116 -5.44 14.38 7.03
C TYR A 116 -6.65 13.67 7.68
N MET A 117 -7.30 12.74 7.00
CA MET A 117 -8.33 11.87 7.63
C MET A 117 -7.94 10.39 7.59
N PHE A 118 -7.06 10.04 6.64
CA PHE A 118 -6.65 8.67 6.39
C PHE A 118 -5.19 8.66 5.94
N SER A 119 -4.28 8.17 6.79
CA SER A 119 -2.85 8.16 6.51
C SER A 119 -2.48 7.06 5.50
N GLY A 120 -1.99 7.48 4.32
CA GLY A 120 -1.50 6.56 3.29
C GLY A 120 -0.21 5.86 3.69
N HIS A 121 0.72 6.56 4.33
CA HIS A 121 1.98 5.99 4.81
C HIS A 121 1.74 4.88 5.83
N THR A 122 0.86 5.12 6.81
CA THR A 122 0.46 4.11 7.79
C THR A 122 -0.14 2.87 7.12
N THR A 123 -1.02 3.10 6.14
CA THR A 123 -1.64 2.02 5.35
C THR A 123 -0.60 1.19 4.61
N VAL A 124 0.35 1.83 3.93
CA VAL A 124 1.41 1.16 3.16
C VAL A 124 2.30 0.34 4.09
N LEU A 125 2.80 0.94 5.18
CA LEU A 125 3.62 0.25 6.19
C LEU A 125 2.90 -0.98 6.75
N THR A 126 1.64 -0.80 7.15
CA THR A 126 0.82 -1.84 7.75
C THR A 126 0.59 -2.97 6.74
N LEU A 127 0.07 -2.66 5.55
CA LEU A 127 -0.19 -3.67 4.52
C LEU A 127 1.08 -4.42 4.12
N LEU A 128 2.20 -3.72 3.89
CA LEU A 128 3.47 -4.38 3.55
C LEU A 128 3.92 -5.34 4.65
N ASN A 129 3.84 -4.92 5.92
CA ASN A 129 4.16 -5.79 7.04
C ASN A 129 3.27 -7.05 7.05
N PHE A 130 1.95 -6.89 6.91
CA PHE A 130 1.02 -8.02 6.86
C PHE A 130 1.29 -8.95 5.67
N PHE A 131 1.54 -8.40 4.48
CA PHE A 131 1.91 -9.17 3.29
C PHE A 131 3.21 -9.96 3.49
N ILE A 132 4.23 -9.33 4.06
CA ILE A 132 5.49 -10.02 4.39
C ILE A 132 5.20 -11.19 5.34
N THR A 133 4.44 -10.98 6.41
CA THR A 133 4.18 -12.04 7.40
C THR A 133 3.29 -13.18 6.89
N GLU A 134 2.33 -12.90 6.02
CA GLU A 134 1.40 -13.90 5.47
C GLU A 134 2.09 -14.81 4.44
N TYR A 135 2.84 -14.21 3.51
CA TYR A 135 3.45 -14.92 2.39
C TYR A 135 4.91 -15.32 2.65
N THR A 136 5.31 -15.42 3.92
CA THR A 136 6.60 -15.99 4.31
C THR A 136 6.46 -17.12 5.33
N PRO A 137 7.36 -18.12 5.27
CA PRO A 137 7.25 -19.29 6.12
C PRO A 137 7.49 -18.89 7.57
N ARG A 138 6.79 -19.56 8.50
CA ARG A 138 6.86 -19.30 9.95
C ARG A 138 8.27 -19.50 10.54
N SER A 139 9.16 -20.19 9.81
CA SER A 139 10.57 -20.36 10.20
C SER A 139 11.37 -19.06 10.15
N TYR A 140 10.94 -18.05 9.38
CA TYR A 140 11.66 -16.79 9.22
C TYR A 140 11.28 -15.77 10.32
N TYR A 141 11.42 -16.18 11.58
CA TYR A 141 11.06 -15.36 12.74
C TYR A 141 11.75 -14.00 12.73
N PHE A 142 13.04 -13.94 12.38
CA PHE A 142 13.80 -12.69 12.34
C PHE A 142 13.22 -11.69 11.34
N LEU A 143 12.76 -12.17 10.18
CA LEU A 143 12.14 -11.34 9.16
C LEU A 143 10.81 -10.75 9.67
N HIS A 144 9.98 -11.59 10.30
CA HIS A 144 8.70 -11.17 10.87
C HIS A 144 8.90 -10.18 12.02
N THR A 145 9.80 -10.47 12.94
CA THR A 145 10.10 -9.56 14.05
C THR A 145 10.59 -8.21 13.52
N THR A 146 11.51 -8.23 12.55
CA THR A 146 12.03 -6.99 11.93
C THR A 146 10.92 -6.22 11.22
N SER A 147 10.03 -6.88 10.48
CA SER A 147 8.93 -6.19 9.78
C SER A 147 7.95 -5.53 10.75
N TRP A 148 7.60 -6.21 11.84
CA TRP A 148 6.72 -5.65 12.89
C TRP A 148 7.38 -4.49 13.62
N VAL A 149 8.66 -4.59 13.94
CA VAL A 149 9.44 -3.51 14.56
C VAL A 149 9.51 -2.30 13.63
N LEU A 150 9.81 -2.49 12.34
CA LEU A 150 9.82 -1.40 11.36
C LEU A 150 8.44 -0.76 11.19
N ASN A 151 7.35 -1.55 11.23
CA ASN A 151 5.99 -1.02 11.17
C ASN A 151 5.67 -0.14 12.40
N LEU A 152 6.03 -0.60 13.61
CA LEU A 152 5.82 0.15 14.85
C LEU A 152 6.63 1.47 14.84
N PHE A 153 7.91 1.41 14.50
CA PHE A 153 8.75 2.60 14.41
C PHE A 153 8.31 3.54 13.29
N GLY A 154 7.88 3.03 12.14
CA GLY A 154 7.32 3.82 11.06
C GLY A 154 6.08 4.60 11.52
N ILE A 155 5.15 3.95 12.20
CA ILE A 155 3.97 4.59 12.80
C ILE A 155 4.37 5.66 13.82
N PHE A 156 5.33 5.36 14.69
CA PHE A 156 5.84 6.33 15.66
C PHE A 156 6.47 7.57 14.99
N PHE A 157 7.24 7.37 13.91
CA PHE A 157 7.85 8.46 13.16
C PHE A 157 6.82 9.33 12.43
N ILE A 158 5.73 8.73 11.93
CA ILE A 158 4.61 9.50 11.34
C ILE A 158 4.01 10.44 12.38
N LEU A 159 3.71 9.92 13.58
CA LEU A 159 3.13 10.71 14.65
C LEU A 159 4.09 11.81 15.14
N SER A 160 5.37 11.47 15.31
CA SER A 160 6.42 12.42 15.76
C SER A 160 6.71 13.53 14.75
N ALA A 161 6.39 13.31 13.47
CA ALA A 161 6.50 14.33 12.43
C ALA A 161 5.37 15.38 12.48
N HIS A 162 4.28 15.13 13.22
CA HIS A 162 3.12 16.04 13.32
C HIS A 162 2.49 16.34 11.94
N GLU A 163 2.66 15.45 10.97
CA GLU A 163 2.11 15.56 9.61
C GLU A 163 0.69 14.99 9.52
N HIS A 164 0.32 14.11 10.47
CA HIS A 164 -1.01 13.48 10.56
C HIS A 164 -1.53 13.56 12.00
N TYR A 165 -2.85 13.58 12.15
CA TYR A 165 -3.45 13.39 13.48
C TYR A 165 -3.29 11.92 13.92
N SER A 166 -3.24 11.70 15.22
CA SER A 166 -3.21 10.36 15.80
C SER A 166 -4.43 9.52 15.40
N ILE A 167 -5.59 10.16 15.22
CA ILE A 167 -6.81 9.49 14.74
C ILE A 167 -6.66 9.00 13.30
N ASP A 168 -5.97 9.73 12.42
CA ASP A 168 -5.74 9.33 11.02
C ASP A 168 -4.92 8.06 10.94
N VAL A 169 -3.91 7.97 11.80
CA VAL A 169 -3.02 6.83 11.93
C VAL A 169 -3.76 5.64 12.51
N PHE A 170 -4.56 5.85 13.57
CA PHE A 170 -5.39 4.80 14.18
C PHE A 170 -6.42 4.21 13.19
N ILE A 171 -7.17 5.07 12.49
CA ILE A 171 -8.16 4.64 11.50
C ILE A 171 -7.49 3.92 10.34
N ALA A 172 -6.36 4.44 9.84
CA ALA A 172 -5.60 3.79 8.76
C ALA A 172 -5.11 2.40 9.17
N PHE A 173 -4.54 2.26 10.36
CA PHE A 173 -4.12 0.97 10.91
C PHE A 173 -5.30 0.00 11.06
N TYR A 174 -6.42 0.46 11.62
CA TYR A 174 -7.61 -0.35 11.83
C TYR A 174 -8.21 -0.86 10.51
N ILE A 175 -8.48 0.04 9.56
CA ILE A 175 -9.08 -0.30 8.26
C ILE A 175 -8.16 -1.24 7.49
N SER A 176 -6.86 -0.96 7.44
CA SER A 176 -5.88 -1.80 6.72
C SER A 176 -5.83 -3.21 7.30
N THR A 177 -5.75 -3.32 8.63
CA THR A 177 -5.71 -4.61 9.34
C THR A 177 -7.01 -5.40 9.11
N ARG A 178 -8.17 -4.75 9.24
CA ARG A 178 -9.47 -5.43 9.09
C ARG A 178 -9.72 -5.87 7.66
N LEU A 179 -9.45 -5.02 6.67
CA LEU A 179 -9.59 -5.40 5.26
C LEU A 179 -8.65 -6.54 4.89
N PHE A 180 -7.39 -6.50 5.36
CA PHE A 180 -6.45 -7.59 5.15
C PHE A 180 -6.95 -8.92 5.73
N LEU A 181 -7.38 -8.91 7.00
CA LEU A 181 -7.88 -10.11 7.67
C LEU A 181 -9.16 -10.64 7.00
N TYR A 182 -10.12 -9.77 6.68
CA TYR A 182 -11.36 -10.18 6.02
C TYR A 182 -11.09 -10.75 4.62
N TYR A 183 -10.19 -10.13 3.86
CA TYR A 183 -9.78 -10.64 2.55
C TYR A 183 -9.22 -12.06 2.66
N HIS A 184 -8.25 -12.28 3.54
CA HIS A 184 -7.60 -13.59 3.68
C HIS A 184 -8.52 -14.63 4.33
N THR A 185 -9.40 -14.22 5.25
CA THR A 185 -10.43 -15.11 5.80
C THR A 185 -11.37 -15.61 4.71
N LEU A 186 -11.79 -14.73 3.80
CA LEU A 186 -12.67 -15.11 2.69
C LEU A 186 -11.93 -15.94 1.63
N ALA A 187 -10.69 -15.57 1.29
CA ALA A 187 -9.86 -16.29 0.31
C ALA A 187 -9.47 -17.70 0.79
N ASN A 188 -9.25 -17.88 2.10
CA ASN A 188 -8.82 -19.16 2.67
C ASN A 188 -10.00 -20.13 2.91
N ASN A 189 -11.23 -19.62 3.09
CA ASN A 189 -12.40 -20.44 3.42
C ASN A 189 -13.33 -20.66 2.21
N ARG A 190 -13.02 -21.67 1.38
CA ARG A 190 -13.78 -22.05 0.17
C ARG A 190 -15.26 -22.34 0.41
N ALA A 191 -15.61 -22.95 1.55
CA ALA A 191 -16.99 -23.34 1.85
C ALA A 191 -17.95 -22.13 1.89
N LEU A 192 -17.49 -20.99 2.41
CA LEU A 192 -18.26 -19.74 2.43
C LEU A 192 -18.47 -19.20 1.01
N MET A 193 -17.47 -19.35 0.13
CA MET A 193 -17.51 -18.79 -1.23
C MET A 193 -18.39 -19.60 -2.18
N GLN A 194 -18.39 -20.94 -2.07
CA GLN A 194 -19.17 -21.80 -2.97
C GLN A 194 -20.68 -21.76 -2.67
N MET A 195 -21.07 -21.70 -1.39
CA MET A 195 -22.48 -21.65 -1.03
C MET A 195 -23.12 -20.31 -1.41
N ASP A 196 -22.34 -19.24 -1.53
CA ASP A 196 -22.87 -17.89 -1.71
C ASP A 196 -22.14 -17.04 -2.75
N SER A 197 -21.85 -17.68 -3.89
CA SER A 197 -21.16 -17.07 -5.03
C SER A 197 -21.91 -15.83 -5.57
N LYS A 198 -23.26 -15.84 -5.54
CA LYS A 198 -24.08 -14.69 -5.98
C LYS A 198 -23.95 -13.48 -5.04
N ARG A 199 -24.05 -13.64 -3.72
CA ARG A 199 -23.91 -12.53 -2.76
C ARG A 199 -22.48 -11.99 -2.77
N THR A 200 -21.48 -12.87 -2.81
CA THR A 200 -20.06 -12.47 -2.86
C THR A 200 -19.76 -11.61 -4.09
N ARG A 201 -20.32 -11.96 -5.26
CA ARG A 201 -20.14 -11.18 -6.50
C ARG A 201 -20.79 -9.78 -6.43
N ILE A 202 -21.89 -9.63 -5.71
CA ILE A 202 -22.60 -8.35 -5.56
C ILE A 202 -21.91 -7.46 -4.53
N TRP A 203 -21.56 -8.02 -3.36
CA TRP A 203 -21.00 -7.26 -2.24
C TRP A 203 -19.49 -6.99 -2.41
N PHE A 204 -18.75 -7.89 -3.05
CA PHE A 204 -17.31 -7.79 -3.24
C PHE A 204 -16.90 -8.11 -4.70
N PRO A 205 -17.30 -7.27 -5.68
CA PRO A 205 -17.04 -7.52 -7.09
C PRO A 205 -15.54 -7.56 -7.43
N LEU A 206 -14.74 -6.67 -6.83
CA LEU A 206 -13.28 -6.64 -7.00
C LEU A 206 -12.62 -7.91 -6.45
N PHE A 207 -13.05 -8.35 -5.28
CA PHE A 207 -12.58 -9.61 -4.67
C PHE A 207 -12.87 -10.80 -5.59
N TYR A 208 -14.12 -10.94 -6.04
CA TYR A 208 -14.53 -12.03 -6.92
C TYR A 208 -13.72 -12.07 -8.23
N PHE A 209 -13.43 -10.90 -8.82
CA PHE A 209 -12.63 -10.81 -10.03
C PHE A 209 -11.16 -11.18 -9.79
N PHE A 210 -10.52 -10.60 -8.77
CA PHE A 210 -9.09 -10.83 -8.51
C PHE A 210 -8.78 -12.20 -7.93
N GLU A 211 -9.72 -12.84 -7.24
CA GLU A 211 -9.56 -14.18 -6.64
C GLU A 211 -10.05 -15.30 -7.57
N SER A 212 -10.50 -14.97 -8.79
CA SER A 212 -10.92 -15.97 -9.78
C SER A 212 -9.78 -16.95 -10.09
N GLY A 213 -10.09 -18.25 -10.03
CA GLY A 213 -9.16 -19.34 -10.33
C GLY A 213 -8.09 -19.62 -9.26
N VAL A 214 -8.28 -19.11 -8.03
CA VAL A 214 -7.42 -19.44 -6.87
C VAL A 214 -8.17 -20.35 -5.93
N ASP A 215 -7.59 -21.49 -5.60
CA ASP A 215 -8.17 -22.45 -4.67
C ASP A 215 -7.51 -22.34 -3.28
N GLY A 216 -8.12 -21.55 -2.40
CA GLY A 216 -7.82 -21.53 -0.97
C GLY A 216 -6.46 -20.90 -0.59
N ILE A 217 -5.82 -21.49 0.43
CA ILE A 217 -4.56 -21.02 0.99
C ILE A 217 -3.45 -21.22 -0.03
N VAL A 218 -2.70 -20.15 -0.33
CA VAL A 218 -1.55 -20.21 -1.23
C VAL A 218 -0.36 -20.81 -0.45
N PRO A 219 0.26 -21.89 -0.94
CA PRO A 219 1.42 -22.46 -0.27
C PRO A 219 2.64 -21.53 -0.43
N ASN A 220 3.42 -21.42 0.64
CA ASN A 220 4.65 -20.62 0.69
C ASN A 220 5.80 -21.36 -0.01
N GLU A 221 5.70 -21.49 -1.33
CA GLU A 221 6.70 -22.11 -2.21
C GLU A 221 7.56 -21.05 -2.90
N TYR A 222 8.87 -21.18 -2.76
CA TYR A 222 9.84 -20.28 -3.37
C TYR A 222 10.61 -20.97 -4.49
N ASP A 223 10.73 -20.29 -5.62
CA ASP A 223 11.62 -20.69 -6.69
C ASP A 223 13.03 -20.13 -6.39
N SER A 224 14.06 -20.91 -6.69
CA SER A 224 15.45 -20.43 -6.58
C SER A 224 15.69 -19.20 -7.48
N PRO A 225 16.60 -18.27 -7.11
CA PRO A 225 16.94 -17.11 -7.95
C PRO A 225 17.42 -17.53 -9.35
N LEU A 226 18.10 -18.67 -9.45
CA LEU A 226 18.60 -19.25 -10.70
C LEU A 226 17.47 -19.80 -11.59
N SER A 227 16.47 -20.47 -11.01
CA SER A 227 15.30 -20.95 -11.78
C SER A 227 14.45 -19.78 -12.27
N LEU A 228 14.35 -18.72 -11.48
CA LEU A 228 13.68 -17.49 -11.87
C LEU A 228 14.36 -16.81 -13.06
N LEU A 229 15.70 -16.66 -13.02
CA LEU A 229 16.47 -16.09 -14.13
C LEU A 229 16.31 -16.91 -15.41
N LYS A 230 16.31 -18.25 -15.30
CA LYS A 230 16.05 -19.17 -16.42
C LYS A 230 14.63 -18.97 -16.98
N TRP A 231 13.62 -18.79 -16.13
CA TRP A 231 12.24 -18.53 -16.57
C TRP A 231 12.13 -17.21 -17.33
N PHE A 232 12.74 -16.13 -16.82
CA PHE A 232 12.72 -14.83 -17.51
C PHE A 232 13.40 -14.89 -18.88
N LYS A 233 14.57 -15.54 -18.98
CA LYS A 233 15.25 -15.76 -20.26
C LYS A 233 14.38 -16.54 -21.25
N ARG A 234 13.71 -17.61 -20.80
CA ARG A 234 12.79 -18.40 -21.64
C ARG A 234 11.60 -17.58 -22.11
N LYS A 235 10.98 -16.78 -21.22
CA LYS A 235 9.82 -15.96 -21.58
C LYS A 235 10.19 -14.82 -22.54
N ALA A 236 11.33 -14.17 -22.33
CA ALA A 236 11.86 -13.16 -23.24
C ALA A 236 12.17 -13.75 -24.63
N ALA A 237 12.78 -14.94 -24.68
CA ALA A 237 13.03 -15.66 -25.94
C ALA A 237 11.72 -16.00 -26.67
N ASN A 238 10.70 -16.49 -25.96
CA ASN A 238 9.40 -16.81 -26.56
C ASN A 238 8.67 -15.56 -27.10
N ILE A 239 8.76 -14.42 -26.39
CA ILE A 239 8.20 -13.15 -26.86
C ILE A 239 8.95 -12.66 -28.11
N ALA A 240 10.29 -12.74 -28.11
CA ALA A 240 11.10 -12.36 -29.26
C ALA A 240 10.82 -13.23 -30.50
N VAL A 241 10.65 -14.54 -30.32
CA VAL A 241 10.23 -15.46 -31.40
C VAL A 241 8.84 -15.11 -31.92
N LYS A 242 7.89 -14.83 -31.03
CA LYS A 242 6.52 -14.42 -31.41
C LYS A 242 6.53 -13.10 -32.20
N PHE A 243 7.33 -12.12 -31.78
CA PHE A 243 7.50 -10.84 -32.47
C PHE A 243 8.18 -10.98 -33.83
N LYS A 244 9.11 -11.94 -33.97
CA LYS A 244 9.77 -12.26 -35.25
C LYS A 244 8.78 -12.88 -36.23
N PHE A 245 7.92 -13.79 -35.76
CA PHE A 245 6.84 -14.37 -36.57
C PHE A 245 5.79 -13.34 -37.01
N THR A 246 5.42 -12.38 -36.16
CA THR A 246 4.46 -11.30 -36.53
C THR A 246 5.02 -10.28 -37.53
N LYS A 247 6.34 -10.18 -37.69
CA LYS A 247 6.99 -9.33 -38.72
C LYS A 247 7.23 -10.04 -40.06
N THR A 248 6.98 -11.35 -40.15
CA THR A 248 7.23 -12.15 -41.36
C THR A 248 5.92 -12.54 -42.09
N LEU A 249 4.78 -12.07 -41.58
CA LEU A 249 3.45 -12.07 -42.22
C LEU A 249 3.13 -10.63 -42.64
#